data_AF-L7JU98-F1
#
_entry.id   AF-L7JU98-F1
#
_cell.length_a   1.000
_cell.length_b   1.000
_cell.length_c   1.000
_cell.angle_alpha   90.00
_cell.angle_beta   90.00
_cell.angle_gamma   90.00
#
_symmetry.space_group_name_H-M   'P 1'
#
loop_
_entity.id
_entity.type
_entity.pdbx_description
1 polymer ?
#
loop_
_entity_poly.entity_id
_entity_poly.type
_entity_poly.pdbx_seq_one_letter_code
_entity_poly.pdbx_strand_id
1 'polypeptide(L)'
;MQYKDVLDELTVRFLMNLPKQDYESVERLFFILEEVHWYYIDFMADDNKTFRTFVIDILSHINYTQVEIDQCLKAFGEYKYDVPVYGALIFNAQMDHILLNKGCSKRAQFLFPRGKKFMNETGAQCAIREVYEEIGYDISDKISKVAIRPSGERYTLYLIFNVPVNTRFECQTRNEIAAIRWVSVRDIMGKGANDLKQVRNVYFKIKDRIDRIRTNRFSFDRKAVLREFDRVITSI
;
A
#
# COMPACT_ATOMS: atom_id res chain seq x y z
N MET A 1 23.18 -4.32 22.95
CA MET A 1 23.37 -5.64 22.31
C MET A 1 24.55 -5.53 21.36
N GLN A 2 25.49 -6.49 21.31
CA GLN A 2 26.55 -6.41 20.29
C GLN A 2 25.94 -6.73 18.92
N TYR A 3 26.47 -6.15 17.83
CA TYR A 3 25.90 -6.34 16.49
C TYR A 3 25.83 -7.81 16.08
N LYS A 4 26.81 -8.62 16.49
CA LYS A 4 26.80 -10.07 16.26
C LYS A 4 25.59 -10.76 16.90
N ASP A 5 25.26 -10.41 18.15
CA ASP A 5 24.09 -10.96 18.85
C ASP A 5 22.79 -10.60 18.10
N VAL A 6 22.74 -9.41 17.50
CA VAL A 6 21.61 -8.99 16.63
C VAL A 6 21.49 -9.92 15.42
N LEU A 7 22.61 -10.19 14.73
CA LEU A 7 22.61 -11.08 13.55
C LEU A 7 22.23 -12.53 13.93
N ASP A 8 22.65 -13.01 15.10
CA ASP A 8 22.25 -14.31 15.63
C ASP A 8 20.73 -14.38 15.85
N GLU A 9 20.13 -13.38 16.50
CA GLU A 9 18.68 -13.33 16.72
C GLU A 9 17.90 -13.27 15.40
N LEU A 10 18.33 -12.42 14.46
CA LEU A 10 17.69 -12.29 13.14
C LEU A 10 17.78 -13.60 12.35
N THR A 11 18.93 -14.28 12.41
CA THR A 11 19.12 -15.58 11.76
C THR A 11 18.17 -16.62 12.33
N VAL A 12 18.07 -16.74 13.65
CA VAL A 12 17.15 -17.69 14.31
C VAL A 12 15.70 -17.39 13.92
N ARG A 13 15.32 -16.12 13.93
CA ARG A 13 13.93 -15.70 13.69
C ARG A 13 13.48 -15.89 12.25
N PHE A 14 14.33 -15.55 11.27
CA PHE A 14 13.92 -15.45 9.87
C PHE A 14 14.57 -16.47 8.94
N LEU A 15 15.81 -16.90 9.21
CA LEU A 15 16.63 -17.62 8.23
C LEU A 15 16.85 -19.10 8.57
N MET A 16 16.90 -19.47 9.86
CA MET A 16 17.26 -20.81 10.31
C MET A 16 16.38 -21.93 9.73
N ASN A 17 15.08 -21.66 9.58
CA ASN A 17 14.10 -22.63 9.08
C ASN A 17 13.71 -22.36 7.61
N LEU A 18 14.49 -21.55 6.90
CA LEU A 18 14.13 -21.16 5.55
C LEU A 18 14.28 -22.35 4.57
N PRO A 19 13.26 -22.67 3.76
CA PRO A 19 13.34 -23.72 2.75
C PRO A 19 14.49 -23.49 1.76
N LYS A 20 15.14 -24.57 1.32
CA LYS A 20 16.24 -24.50 0.32
C LYS A 20 15.84 -23.75 -0.95
N GLN A 21 14.58 -23.93 -1.39
CA GLN A 21 14.05 -23.28 -2.59
C GLN A 21 14.09 -21.75 -2.52
N ASP A 22 14.01 -21.19 -1.31
CA ASP A 22 14.02 -19.74 -1.11
C ASP A 22 15.44 -19.19 -1.13
N TYR A 23 16.45 -19.99 -0.74
CA TYR A 23 17.87 -19.65 -0.97
C TYR A 23 18.27 -19.74 -2.44
N GLU A 24 17.65 -20.63 -3.21
CA GLU A 24 17.97 -20.85 -4.63
C GLU A 24 17.38 -19.78 -5.57
N SER A 25 16.41 -18.98 -5.10
CA SER A 25 15.83 -17.86 -5.84
C SER A 25 16.31 -16.54 -5.27
N VAL A 26 17.00 -15.74 -6.10
CA VAL A 26 17.46 -14.39 -5.74
C VAL A 26 16.28 -13.54 -5.29
N GLU A 27 15.16 -13.61 -5.98
CA GLU A 27 13.98 -12.81 -5.69
C GLU A 27 13.44 -13.13 -4.30
N ARG A 28 13.23 -14.42 -3.99
CA ARG A 28 12.68 -14.85 -2.72
C ARG A 28 13.60 -14.53 -1.56
N LEU A 29 14.89 -14.90 -1.68
CA LEU A 29 15.89 -14.61 -0.65
C LEU A 29 15.95 -13.11 -0.36
N PHE A 30 15.99 -12.25 -1.39
CA PHE A 30 16.14 -10.81 -1.18
C PHE A 30 14.87 -10.13 -0.66
N PHE A 31 13.67 -10.66 -0.94
CA PHE A 31 12.46 -10.22 -0.23
C PHE A 31 12.53 -10.54 1.27
N ILE A 32 12.95 -11.76 1.61
CA ILE A 32 13.10 -12.15 3.02
C ILE A 32 14.15 -11.28 3.70
N LEU A 33 15.32 -11.09 3.08
CA LEU A 33 16.38 -10.23 3.62
C LEU A 33 15.92 -8.78 3.78
N GLU A 34 15.06 -8.27 2.90
CA GLU A 34 14.45 -6.95 3.04
C GLU A 34 13.52 -6.88 4.26
N GLU A 35 12.68 -7.88 4.48
CA GLU A 35 11.86 -7.97 5.70
C GLU A 35 12.72 -8.06 6.97
N VAL A 36 13.81 -8.83 6.94
CA VAL A 36 14.76 -8.90 8.06
C VAL A 36 15.40 -7.53 8.31
N HIS A 37 15.74 -6.79 7.24
CA HIS A 37 16.33 -5.46 7.36
C HIS A 37 15.35 -4.44 7.94
N TRP A 38 14.08 -4.49 7.53
CA TRP A 38 13.03 -3.67 8.15
C TRP A 38 12.86 -3.98 9.63
N TYR A 39 12.82 -5.26 9.98
CA TYR A 39 12.75 -5.67 11.39
C TYR A 39 13.96 -5.19 12.19
N TYR A 40 15.16 -5.27 11.60
CA TYR A 40 16.38 -4.71 12.19
C TYR A 40 16.24 -3.21 12.47
N ILE A 41 15.81 -2.41 11.48
CA ILE A 41 15.66 -0.96 11.62
C ILE A 41 14.60 -0.59 12.67
N ASP A 42 13.47 -1.28 12.70
CA ASP A 42 12.32 -0.88 13.52
C ASP A 42 12.40 -1.33 14.98
N PHE A 43 13.17 -2.38 15.27
CA PHE A 43 13.17 -3.03 16.59
C PHE A 43 14.56 -3.20 17.22
N MET A 44 15.63 -3.20 16.43
CA MET A 44 16.96 -3.59 16.90
C MET A 44 18.04 -2.52 16.74
N ALA A 45 17.92 -1.65 15.73
CA ALA A 45 19.00 -0.77 15.32
C ALA A 45 18.96 0.60 16.01
N ASP A 46 20.14 1.04 16.46
CA ASP A 46 20.45 2.45 16.76
C ASP A 46 21.23 3.13 15.61
N ASP A 47 21.34 2.48 14.44
CA ASP A 47 22.18 2.92 13.32
C ASP A 47 21.46 3.01 11.97
N ASN A 48 22.12 3.66 10.99
CA ASN A 48 21.60 3.88 9.64
C ASN A 48 22.21 2.92 8.60
N LYS A 49 22.35 1.62 8.93
CA LYS A 49 22.89 0.65 7.96
C LYS A 49 22.01 0.55 6.71
N THR A 50 22.66 0.70 5.56
CA THR A 50 21.99 0.51 4.27
C THR A 50 21.64 -0.96 4.05
N PHE A 51 20.59 -1.21 3.26
CA PHE A 51 20.19 -2.58 2.89
C PHE A 51 21.34 -3.40 2.31
N ARG A 52 22.17 -2.79 1.46
CA ARG A 52 23.36 -3.46 0.89
C ARG A 52 24.34 -3.92 1.96
N THR A 53 24.71 -3.04 2.89
CA THR A 53 25.65 -3.39 3.97
C THR A 53 25.06 -4.47 4.86
N PHE A 54 23.78 -4.35 5.21
CA PHE A 54 23.07 -5.35 6.01
C PHE A 54 23.06 -6.74 5.36
N VAL A 55 22.76 -6.81 4.05
CA VAL A 55 22.77 -8.07 3.29
C VAL A 55 24.16 -8.71 3.30
N ILE A 56 25.23 -7.93 3.12
CA ILE A 56 26.61 -8.44 3.18
C ILE A 56 26.89 -9.04 4.56
N ASP A 57 26.55 -8.31 5.63
CA ASP A 57 26.82 -8.73 7.00
C ASP A 57 26.07 -10.02 7.37
N ILE A 58 24.77 -10.09 7.09
CA ILE A 58 23.94 -11.23 7.49
C ILE A 58 24.25 -12.49 6.66
N LEU A 59 24.52 -12.36 5.36
CA LEU A 59 24.90 -13.50 4.53
C LEU A 59 26.28 -14.03 4.90
N SER A 60 27.23 -13.14 5.24
CA SER A 60 28.53 -13.56 5.77
C SER A 60 28.38 -14.29 7.11
N HIS A 61 27.49 -13.80 7.98
CA HIS A 61 27.24 -14.38 9.30
C HIS A 61 26.72 -15.82 9.24
N ILE A 62 25.90 -16.14 8.24
CA ILE A 62 25.41 -17.52 7.99
C ILE A 62 26.31 -18.34 7.06
N ASN A 63 27.51 -17.84 6.73
CA ASN A 63 28.46 -18.44 5.78
C ASN A 63 27.88 -18.70 4.37
N TYR A 64 26.92 -17.88 3.93
CA TYR A 64 26.33 -17.96 2.59
C TYR A 64 27.05 -17.00 1.63
N THR A 65 28.25 -17.39 1.21
CA THR A 65 29.17 -16.52 0.45
C THR A 65 29.14 -16.73 -1.07
N GLN A 66 28.28 -17.60 -1.59
CA GLN A 66 28.21 -17.94 -3.03
C GLN A 66 27.40 -16.93 -3.86
N VAL A 67 27.19 -15.71 -3.36
CA VAL A 67 26.28 -14.72 -3.95
C VAL A 67 27.05 -13.49 -4.42
N GLU A 68 26.93 -13.19 -5.71
CA GLU A 68 27.38 -11.92 -6.27
C GLU A 68 26.40 -10.81 -5.88
N ILE A 69 26.60 -10.23 -4.68
CA ILE A 69 25.65 -9.31 -4.03
C ILE A 69 25.20 -8.17 -4.93
N ASP A 70 26.12 -7.50 -5.62
CA ASP A 70 25.77 -6.34 -6.46
C ASP A 70 24.95 -6.74 -7.68
N GLN A 71 25.19 -7.92 -8.26
CA GLN A 71 24.38 -8.46 -9.35
C GLN A 71 23.00 -8.87 -8.86
N CYS A 72 22.93 -9.52 -7.70
CA CYS A 72 21.67 -9.95 -7.09
C CYS A 72 20.80 -8.77 -6.66
N LEU A 73 21.38 -7.72 -6.08
CA LEU A 73 20.67 -6.48 -5.76
C LEU A 73 20.09 -5.82 -7.01
N LYS A 74 20.85 -5.81 -8.11
CA LYS A 74 20.38 -5.30 -9.40
C LYS A 74 19.20 -6.13 -9.92
N ALA A 75 19.36 -7.45 -9.99
CA ALA A 75 18.32 -8.37 -10.45
C ALA A 75 17.05 -8.28 -9.57
N PHE A 76 17.23 -8.24 -8.25
CA PHE A 76 16.14 -8.03 -7.30
C PHE A 76 15.41 -6.70 -7.56
N GLY A 77 16.15 -5.61 -7.76
CA GLY A 77 15.56 -4.31 -8.08
C GLY A 77 14.74 -4.32 -9.38
N GLU A 78 15.25 -4.96 -10.43
CA GLU A 78 14.55 -5.14 -11.70
C GLU A 78 13.28 -5.97 -11.54
N TYR A 79 13.36 -7.11 -10.86
CA TYR A 79 12.19 -7.95 -10.56
C TYR A 79 11.16 -7.19 -9.73
N LYS A 80 11.59 -6.54 -8.66
CA LYS A 80 10.74 -5.80 -7.73
C LYS A 80 10.02 -4.63 -8.41
N TYR A 81 10.59 -4.09 -9.50
CA TYR A 81 9.97 -3.02 -10.30
C TYR A 81 8.79 -3.51 -11.15
N ASP A 82 8.77 -4.79 -11.51
CA ASP A 82 7.72 -5.39 -12.33
C ASP A 82 6.59 -6.02 -11.51
N VAL A 83 6.77 -6.15 -10.19
CA VAL A 83 5.71 -6.62 -9.29
C VAL A 83 4.48 -5.69 -9.38
N PRO A 84 3.29 -6.21 -9.73
CA PRO A 84 2.07 -5.43 -9.79
C PRO A 84 1.75 -4.76 -8.46
N VAL A 85 1.23 -3.54 -8.53
CA VAL A 85 0.88 -2.75 -7.34
C VAL A 85 -0.63 -2.55 -7.29
N TYR A 86 -1.22 -2.77 -6.12
CA TYR A 86 -2.66 -2.56 -5.89
C TYR A 86 -2.87 -1.70 -4.65
N GLY A 87 -3.99 -0.99 -4.64
CA GLY A 87 -4.36 -0.14 -3.52
C GLY A 87 -5.78 0.38 -3.66
N ALA A 88 -6.09 1.45 -2.96
CA ALA A 88 -7.44 2.01 -2.91
C ALA A 88 -7.50 3.51 -3.20
N LEU A 89 -8.56 3.90 -3.88
CA LEU A 89 -9.01 5.28 -4.00
C LEU A 89 -10.20 5.47 -3.08
N ILE A 90 -9.95 6.02 -1.89
CA ILE A 90 -10.90 6.05 -0.78
C ILE A 90 -11.57 7.41 -0.70
N PHE A 91 -12.89 7.44 -0.91
CA PHE A 91 -13.71 8.64 -0.83
C PHE A 91 -14.54 8.68 0.44
N ASN A 92 -14.78 9.90 0.93
CA ASN A 92 -15.85 10.16 1.87
C ASN A 92 -17.24 9.99 1.21
N ALA A 93 -18.30 10.16 1.99
CA ALA A 93 -19.68 10.02 1.52
C ALA A 93 -20.01 10.96 0.34
N GLN A 94 -19.53 12.20 0.39
CA GLN A 94 -19.82 13.24 -0.61
C GLN A 94 -18.96 13.15 -1.88
N MET A 95 -17.94 12.28 -1.92
CA MET A 95 -16.91 12.24 -2.98
C MET A 95 -16.17 13.55 -3.22
N ASP A 96 -16.09 14.41 -2.22
CA ASP A 96 -15.37 15.68 -2.31
C ASP A 96 -14.03 15.64 -1.58
N HIS A 97 -13.73 14.57 -0.84
CA HIS A 97 -12.45 14.31 -0.20
C HIS A 97 -11.93 12.90 -0.51
N ILE A 98 -10.61 12.79 -0.61
CA ILE A 98 -9.87 11.55 -0.82
C ILE A 98 -8.90 11.35 0.34
N LEU A 99 -8.86 10.14 0.88
CA LEU A 99 -7.91 9.77 1.92
C LEU A 99 -6.55 9.44 1.30
N LEU A 100 -5.50 10.08 1.80
CA LEU A 100 -4.12 9.91 1.32
C LEU A 100 -3.18 9.69 2.51
N ASN A 101 -2.10 8.96 2.28
CA ASN A 101 -0.99 8.79 3.22
C ASN A 101 0.28 9.45 2.68
N LYS A 102 1.23 9.73 3.56
CA LYS A 102 2.54 10.31 3.23
C LYS A 102 3.62 9.67 4.10
N GLY A 103 4.69 9.23 3.46
CA GLY A 103 5.83 8.64 4.18
C GLY A 103 6.67 9.65 4.96
N CYS A 104 7.57 9.15 5.80
CA CYS A 104 8.37 9.95 6.74
C CYS A 104 9.43 10.88 6.11
N SER A 105 9.77 10.71 4.84
CA SER A 105 10.75 11.57 4.17
C SER A 105 10.26 13.02 4.04
N LYS A 106 11.14 14.00 4.30
CA LYS A 106 10.82 15.44 4.14
C LYS A 106 10.33 15.80 2.73
N ARG A 107 10.76 15.05 1.71
CA ARG A 107 10.37 15.24 0.31
C ARG A 107 9.22 14.33 -0.14
N ALA A 108 8.65 13.54 0.78
CA ALA A 108 7.57 12.63 0.47
C ALA A 108 6.35 13.40 -0.09
N GLN A 109 5.71 12.78 -1.06
CA GLN A 109 4.44 13.24 -1.61
C GLN A 109 3.32 12.47 -0.90
N PHE A 110 2.14 13.08 -0.79
CA PHE A 110 0.95 12.31 -0.48
C PHE A 110 0.62 11.39 -1.64
N LEU A 111 0.23 10.17 -1.31
CA LEU A 111 -0.08 9.09 -2.24
C LEU A 111 -1.40 8.43 -1.84
N PHE A 112 -1.98 7.69 -2.79
CA PHE A 112 -3.03 6.73 -2.49
C PHE A 112 -2.43 5.52 -1.79
N PRO A 113 -3.10 4.97 -0.76
CA PRO A 113 -2.60 3.80 -0.05
C PRO A 113 -2.54 2.60 -1.00
N ARG A 114 -1.37 1.99 -1.13
CA ARG A 114 -1.07 0.94 -2.11
C ARG A 114 0.28 0.29 -1.85
N GLY A 115 0.41 -0.96 -2.28
CA GLY A 115 1.71 -1.62 -2.33
C GLY A 115 1.73 -2.85 -3.21
N LYS A 116 2.78 -3.66 -3.03
CA LYS A 116 3.17 -4.70 -3.99
C LYS A 116 2.42 -5.98 -3.72
N LYS A 117 2.01 -6.62 -4.81
CA LYS A 117 1.31 -7.89 -4.77
C LYS A 117 2.24 -9.03 -4.36
N PHE A 118 1.84 -9.83 -3.37
CA PHE A 118 2.44 -11.12 -3.06
C PHE A 118 2.09 -12.19 -4.11
N MET A 119 2.89 -13.27 -4.14
CA MET A 119 2.79 -14.33 -5.14
C MET A 119 1.40 -15.02 -5.14
N ASN A 120 0.84 -15.26 -3.95
CA ASN A 120 -0.36 -16.07 -3.74
C ASN A 120 -1.61 -15.27 -3.35
N GLU A 121 -1.65 -13.97 -3.63
CA GLU A 121 -2.84 -13.14 -3.38
C GLU A 121 -3.52 -12.71 -4.69
N THR A 122 -4.75 -12.24 -4.62
CA THR A 122 -5.43 -11.52 -5.71
C THR A 122 -5.14 -10.03 -5.60
N GLY A 123 -5.37 -9.26 -6.67
CA GLY A 123 -5.21 -7.80 -6.61
C GLY A 123 -6.11 -7.13 -5.56
N ALA A 124 -7.30 -7.70 -5.32
CA ALA A 124 -8.21 -7.21 -4.29
C ALA A 124 -7.69 -7.51 -2.88
N GLN A 125 -7.20 -8.73 -2.63
CA GLN A 125 -6.57 -9.10 -1.36
C GLN A 125 -5.33 -8.24 -1.07
N CYS A 126 -4.49 -8.01 -2.09
CA CYS A 126 -3.37 -7.09 -2.00
C CYS A 126 -3.83 -5.69 -1.56
N ALA A 127 -4.82 -5.11 -2.24
CA ALA A 127 -5.34 -3.79 -1.88
C ALA A 127 -5.91 -3.74 -0.46
N ILE A 128 -6.61 -4.78 0.00
CA ILE A 128 -7.12 -4.85 1.39
C ILE A 128 -5.96 -4.81 2.38
N ARG A 129 -4.98 -5.70 2.19
CA ARG A 129 -3.81 -5.82 3.06
C ARG A 129 -3.02 -4.52 3.15
N GLU A 130 -2.64 -3.96 2.01
CA GLU A 130 -1.83 -2.74 1.92
C GLU A 130 -2.55 -1.53 2.54
N VAL A 131 -3.86 -1.41 2.32
CA VAL A 131 -4.65 -0.34 2.94
C VAL A 131 -4.72 -0.52 4.45
N TYR A 132 -4.88 -1.74 4.93
CA TYR A 132 -4.85 -2.01 6.37
C TYR A 132 -3.48 -1.70 6.97
N GLU A 133 -2.39 -2.13 6.32
CA GLU A 133 -1.02 -1.89 6.77
C GLU A 133 -0.68 -0.39 6.83
N GLU A 134 -0.96 0.36 5.77
CA GLU A 134 -0.57 1.77 5.67
C GLU A 134 -1.47 2.73 6.44
N ILE A 135 -2.77 2.42 6.61
CA ILE A 135 -3.73 3.35 7.23
C ILE A 135 -4.62 2.76 8.33
N GLY A 136 -4.52 1.46 8.64
CA GLY A 136 -5.26 0.81 9.73
C GLY A 136 -6.76 0.69 9.50
N TYR A 137 -7.20 0.70 8.24
CA TYR A 137 -8.61 0.63 7.90
C TYR A 137 -8.92 -0.59 7.06
N ASP A 138 -9.75 -1.49 7.61
CA ASP A 138 -10.22 -2.65 6.85
C ASP A 138 -11.27 -2.23 5.82
N ILE A 139 -10.96 -2.53 4.55
CA ILE A 139 -11.83 -2.28 3.40
C ILE A 139 -12.43 -3.56 2.81
N SER A 140 -12.27 -4.70 3.47
CA SER A 140 -12.73 -6.02 3.01
C SER A 140 -14.23 -6.04 2.67
N ASP A 141 -15.05 -5.35 3.46
CA ASP A 141 -16.50 -5.23 3.28
C ASP A 141 -16.92 -4.16 2.26
N LYS A 142 -15.98 -3.32 1.82
CA LYS A 142 -16.22 -2.17 0.93
C LYS A 142 -15.55 -2.31 -0.43
N ILE A 143 -14.66 -3.28 -0.59
CA ILE A 143 -13.94 -3.47 -1.83
C ILE A 143 -14.91 -3.83 -2.96
N SER A 144 -14.99 -2.96 -3.96
CA SER A 144 -15.84 -3.17 -5.12
C SER A 144 -15.07 -3.82 -6.26
N LYS A 145 -15.76 -4.41 -7.23
CA LYS A 145 -15.12 -4.83 -8.51
C LYS A 145 -14.68 -3.65 -9.37
N VAL A 146 -15.06 -2.42 -9.00
CA VAL A 146 -14.74 -1.21 -9.76
C VAL A 146 -13.32 -0.76 -9.41
N ALA A 147 -12.41 -1.00 -10.33
CA ALA A 147 -11.02 -0.59 -10.22
C ALA A 147 -10.63 0.36 -11.36
N ILE A 148 -9.69 1.24 -11.07
CA ILE A 148 -9.12 2.19 -12.01
C ILE A 148 -7.61 1.93 -12.08
N ARG A 149 -7.13 1.64 -13.28
CA ARG A 149 -5.71 1.72 -13.62
C ARG A 149 -5.48 3.04 -14.34
N PRO A 150 -4.87 4.05 -13.69
CA PRO A 150 -4.62 5.32 -14.35
C PRO A 150 -3.62 5.14 -15.50
N SER A 151 -3.77 5.91 -16.58
CA SER A 151 -2.92 5.78 -17.76
C SER A 151 -1.46 6.08 -17.43
N GLY A 152 -0.55 5.21 -17.87
CA GLY A 152 0.89 5.30 -17.60
C GLY A 152 1.31 4.92 -16.18
N GLU A 153 0.37 4.54 -15.30
CA GLU A 153 0.69 4.06 -13.96
C GLU A 153 0.73 2.51 -13.92
N ARG A 154 1.63 1.97 -13.10
CA ARG A 154 1.79 0.52 -12.91
C ARG A 154 0.94 -0.06 -11.79
N TYR A 155 0.09 0.76 -11.17
CA TYR A 155 -0.79 0.34 -10.09
C TYR A 155 -2.27 0.42 -10.46
N THR A 156 -3.06 -0.42 -9.79
CA THR A 156 -4.51 -0.45 -9.90
C THR A 156 -5.15 -0.04 -8.57
N LEU A 157 -6.08 0.90 -8.61
CA LEU A 157 -6.78 1.41 -7.43
C LEU A 157 -8.24 0.95 -7.42
N TYR A 158 -8.64 0.26 -6.36
CA TYR A 158 -10.03 -0.09 -6.12
C TYR A 158 -10.79 1.11 -5.56
N LEU A 159 -12.01 1.34 -6.05
CA LEU A 159 -12.83 2.43 -5.56
C LEU A 159 -13.51 2.04 -4.25
N ILE A 160 -13.22 2.81 -3.21
CA ILE A 160 -13.78 2.68 -1.87
C ILE A 160 -14.53 3.95 -1.52
N PHE A 161 -15.65 3.78 -0.85
CA PHE A 161 -16.76 4.69 -0.91
C PHE A 161 -17.43 4.79 0.44
N ASN A 162 -17.99 5.96 0.76
CA ASN A 162 -18.77 6.18 1.96
C ASN A 162 -17.97 5.90 3.25
N VAL A 163 -16.69 6.27 3.26
CA VAL A 163 -15.88 6.19 4.49
C VAL A 163 -16.12 7.43 5.34
N PRO A 164 -16.54 7.28 6.61
CA PRO A 164 -16.78 8.43 7.49
C PRO A 164 -15.50 9.25 7.72
N VAL A 165 -15.60 10.58 7.65
CA VAL A 165 -14.44 11.47 7.82
C VAL A 165 -13.85 11.45 9.24
N ASN A 166 -14.66 11.05 10.22
CA ASN A 166 -14.28 10.88 11.63
C ASN A 166 -13.71 9.50 11.97
N THR A 167 -13.55 8.62 10.97
CA THR A 167 -12.86 7.35 11.13
C THR A 167 -11.44 7.60 11.61
N ARG A 168 -11.00 6.83 12.61
CA ARG A 168 -9.62 6.88 13.08
C ARG A 168 -8.77 6.02 12.17
N PHE A 169 -7.65 6.59 11.71
CA PHE A 169 -6.68 5.92 10.86
C PHE A 169 -5.33 5.92 11.56
N GLU A 170 -4.64 4.79 11.50
CA GLU A 170 -3.35 4.58 12.16
C GLU A 170 -2.56 3.53 11.38
N CYS A 171 -1.34 3.87 10.96
CA CYS A 171 -0.49 2.91 10.27
C CYS A 171 -0.12 1.76 11.20
N GLN A 172 -0.06 0.55 10.67
CA GLN A 172 0.30 -0.65 11.43
C GLN A 172 1.82 -0.87 11.45
N THR A 173 2.53 -0.28 10.50
CA THR A 173 3.99 -0.30 10.39
C THR A 173 4.63 0.86 11.14
N ARG A 174 5.85 0.66 11.63
CA ARG A 174 6.63 1.70 12.30
C ARG A 174 7.41 2.49 11.24
N ASN A 175 7.59 3.79 11.49
CA ASN A 175 8.47 4.66 10.69
C ASN A 175 8.17 4.76 9.17
N GLU A 176 7.08 4.17 8.69
CA GLU A 176 6.73 4.19 7.27
C GLU A 176 5.89 5.42 6.91
N ILE A 177 4.82 5.66 7.66
CA ILE A 177 3.82 6.70 7.38
C ILE A 177 3.90 7.81 8.42
N ALA A 178 4.16 9.04 7.97
CA ALA A 178 4.20 10.22 8.84
C ALA A 178 2.85 10.94 8.94
N ALA A 179 1.98 10.80 7.95
CA ALA A 179 0.68 11.46 7.96
C ALA A 179 -0.35 10.71 7.14
N ILE A 180 -1.58 10.62 7.67
CA ILE A 180 -2.77 10.15 6.99
C ILE A 180 -3.80 11.29 7.08
N ARG A 181 -4.37 11.72 5.96
CA ARG A 181 -5.38 12.77 5.98
C ARG A 181 -6.34 12.74 4.81
N TRP A 182 -7.52 13.28 5.06
CA TRP A 182 -8.46 13.69 4.02
C TRP A 182 -7.93 14.91 3.29
N VAL A 183 -7.93 14.87 1.96
CA VAL A 183 -7.59 15.99 1.09
C VAL A 183 -8.75 16.26 0.16
N SER A 184 -9.18 17.51 0.08
CA SER A 184 -10.30 17.87 -0.79
C SER A 184 -9.92 17.70 -2.27
N VAL A 185 -10.87 17.28 -3.09
CA VAL A 185 -10.72 17.19 -4.55
C VAL A 185 -10.36 18.56 -5.14
N ARG A 186 -10.86 19.65 -4.53
CA ARG A 186 -10.51 21.02 -4.92
C ARG A 186 -9.02 21.32 -4.70
N ASP A 187 -8.46 20.91 -3.56
CA ASP A 187 -7.03 21.11 -3.26
C ASP A 187 -6.13 20.26 -4.15
N ILE A 188 -6.54 19.02 -4.44
CA ILE A 188 -5.85 18.14 -5.39
C ILE A 188 -5.77 18.82 -6.76
N MET A 189 -6.88 19.40 -7.25
CA MET A 189 -6.92 20.09 -8.54
C MET A 189 -6.26 21.49 -8.52
N GLY A 190 -6.13 22.11 -7.35
CA GLY A 190 -5.52 23.42 -7.17
C GLY A 190 -3.99 23.41 -7.36
N LYS A 191 -3.39 24.60 -7.52
CA LYS A 191 -1.94 24.77 -7.73
C LYS A 191 -1.12 24.91 -6.43
N GLY A 192 -1.77 24.90 -5.26
CA GLY A 192 -1.16 25.41 -4.01
C GLY A 192 -0.17 24.47 -3.30
N ALA A 193 -0.39 23.15 -3.32
CA ALA A 193 0.43 22.21 -2.52
C ALA A 193 1.40 21.40 -3.39
N ASN A 194 2.70 21.58 -3.12
CA ASN A 194 3.79 20.88 -3.80
C ASN A 194 3.85 19.38 -3.47
N ASP A 195 3.35 18.97 -2.31
CA ASP A 195 3.33 17.56 -1.86
C ASP A 195 2.15 16.75 -2.40
N LEU A 196 1.25 17.38 -3.16
CA LEU A 196 0.14 16.73 -3.87
C LEU A 196 0.43 16.50 -5.36
N LYS A 197 1.64 16.83 -5.86
CA LYS A 197 1.93 16.84 -7.30
C LYS A 197 1.67 15.48 -7.96
N GLN A 198 2.09 14.39 -7.32
CA GLN A 198 1.89 13.05 -7.88
C GLN A 198 0.40 12.68 -7.95
N VAL A 199 -0.32 12.80 -6.82
CA VAL A 199 -1.76 12.50 -6.77
C VAL A 199 -2.55 13.40 -7.71
N ARG A 200 -2.21 14.68 -7.84
CA ARG A 200 -2.82 15.61 -8.80
C ARG A 200 -2.71 15.12 -10.24
N ASN A 201 -1.50 14.75 -10.66
CA ASN A 201 -1.26 14.25 -12.02
C ASN A 201 -2.11 13.01 -12.31
N VAL A 202 -2.23 12.12 -11.34
CA VAL A 202 -3.03 10.90 -11.46
C VAL A 202 -4.53 11.23 -11.47
N TYR A 203 -4.97 12.12 -10.58
CA TYR A 203 -6.37 12.53 -10.48
C TYR A 203 -6.87 13.13 -11.79
N PHE A 204 -6.08 13.99 -12.45
CA PHE A 204 -6.45 14.53 -13.76
C PHE A 204 -6.67 13.45 -14.83
N LYS A 205 -5.89 12.35 -14.80
CA LYS A 205 -6.06 11.23 -15.76
C LYS A 205 -7.33 10.42 -15.52
N ILE A 206 -7.88 10.45 -14.30
CA ILE A 206 -9.04 9.63 -13.91
C ILE A 206 -10.30 10.46 -13.66
N LYS A 207 -10.19 11.79 -13.64
CA LYS A 207 -11.25 12.72 -13.27
C LYS A 207 -12.55 12.45 -14.02
N ASP A 208 -12.52 12.32 -15.34
CA ASP A 208 -13.75 12.11 -16.13
C ASP A 208 -14.45 10.79 -15.78
N ARG A 209 -13.68 9.75 -15.43
CA ARG A 209 -14.23 8.48 -14.96
C ARG A 209 -14.86 8.65 -13.58
N ILE A 210 -14.20 9.38 -12.67
CA ILE A 210 -14.73 9.68 -11.33
C ILE A 210 -16.00 10.53 -11.42
N ASP A 211 -16.02 11.54 -12.28
CA ASP A 211 -17.18 12.41 -12.48
C ASP A 211 -18.37 11.62 -13.03
N ARG A 212 -18.18 10.74 -14.02
CA ARG A 212 -19.23 9.83 -14.50
C ARG A 212 -19.74 8.90 -13.40
N ILE A 213 -18.84 8.36 -12.59
CA ILE A 213 -19.23 7.51 -11.46
C ILE A 213 -20.03 8.33 -10.46
N ARG A 214 -19.63 9.57 -10.16
CA ARG A 214 -20.34 10.47 -9.25
C ARG A 214 -21.72 10.84 -9.75
N THR A 215 -21.88 11.17 -11.04
CA THR A 215 -23.18 11.50 -11.63
C THR A 215 -24.11 10.30 -11.68
N ASN A 216 -23.56 9.10 -11.92
CA ASN A 216 -24.33 7.86 -12.00
C ASN A 216 -24.50 7.17 -10.65
N ARG A 217 -23.81 7.62 -9.59
CA ARG A 217 -23.77 6.98 -8.28
C ARG A 217 -25.10 7.00 -7.56
N PHE A 218 -26.00 7.92 -7.94
CA PHE A 218 -27.29 8.09 -7.30
C PHE A 218 -28.36 8.60 -8.28
N SER A 219 -29.01 7.68 -8.97
CA SER A 219 -30.48 7.75 -9.04
C SER A 219 -31.05 6.55 -8.28
N PHE A 220 -30.72 6.42 -6.99
CA PHE A 220 -31.57 5.63 -6.11
C PHE A 220 -32.78 6.52 -5.83
N ASP A 221 -33.82 6.37 -6.64
CA ASP A 221 -35.05 7.14 -6.47
C ASP A 221 -35.72 6.67 -5.17
N ARG A 222 -35.34 7.32 -4.07
CA ARG A 222 -35.89 7.06 -2.75
C ARG A 222 -37.41 7.19 -2.76
N LYS A 223 -37.99 8.06 -3.61
CA LYS A 223 -39.44 8.14 -3.77
C LYS A 223 -40.00 6.94 -4.51
N ALA A 224 -39.30 6.36 -5.49
CA ALA A 224 -39.73 5.11 -6.13
C ALA A 224 -39.67 3.93 -5.16
N VAL A 225 -38.59 3.81 -4.39
CA VAL A 225 -38.46 2.73 -3.40
C VAL A 225 -39.50 2.87 -2.29
N LEU A 226 -39.72 4.08 -1.77
CA LEU A 226 -40.77 4.33 -0.78
C LEU A 226 -42.17 4.09 -1.34
N ARG A 227 -42.45 4.53 -2.58
CA ARG A 227 -43.72 4.22 -3.26
C ARG A 227 -43.97 2.73 -3.38
N GLU A 228 -42.94 1.95 -3.70
CA GLU A 228 -43.07 0.49 -3.83
C GLU A 228 -43.23 -0.18 -2.46
N PHE A 229 -42.53 0.31 -1.44
CA PHE A 229 -42.72 -0.14 -0.05
C PHE A 229 -44.14 0.13 0.43
N ASP A 230 -44.64 1.35 0.22
CA ASP A 230 -46.01 1.76 0.57
C ASP A 230 -47.03 0.89 -0.20
N ARG A 231 -46.81 0.66 -1.51
CA ARG A 231 -47.67 -0.20 -2.32
C ARG A 231 -47.75 -1.62 -1.75
N VAL A 232 -46.63 -2.23 -1.37
CA VAL A 232 -46.59 -3.58 -0.81
C VAL A 232 -47.30 -3.63 0.54
N ILE A 233 -47.04 -2.67 1.42
CA ILE A 233 -47.68 -2.56 2.74
C ILE A 233 -49.21 -2.39 2.62
N THR A 234 -49.68 -1.61 1.64
CA THR A 234 -51.12 -1.35 1.44
C THR A 234 -51.84 -2.49 0.70
N SER A 235 -51.09 -3.49 0.20
CA SER A 235 -51.63 -4.67 -0.49
C SER A 235 -51.76 -5.93 0.38
N ILE A 236 -51.40 -5.81 1.67
CA ILE A 236 -51.57 -6.80 2.74
C ILE A 236 -52.81 -6.41 3.56
#